data_AF-C7ZK64-F1
#
_entry.id   AF-C7ZK64-F1
#
_cell.length_a   1.000
_cell.length_b   1.000
_cell.length_c   1.000
_cell.angle_alpha   90.00
_cell.angle_beta   90.00
_cell.angle_gamma   90.00
#
_symmetry.space_group_name_H-M   'P 1'
#
loop_
_entity.id
_entity.type
_entity.pdbx_description
1 polymer ?
#
loop_
_entity_poly.entity_id
_entity_poly.type
_entity_poly.pdbx_seq_one_letter_code
_entity_poly.pdbx_strand_id
1 'polypeptide(L)'
;MPTLKPLPDCEGPKLECFTDDLLDHDFKFLDIAGAGCHGVTVKAEIDGNLRAIKIFYTEGTAEPCAHLCPLQEDPYEDGEALNPKERYGWSDSLIETLVLYTSSFNSECRVFGRLKEVGREDLAVRVHGYMLVYLNEQVEEQFKIALDNSPTIPSTSGAELFEHLDPKEPLMAIVKDWVPGGHPAHDEKDEKDGKWLRPTKFPKMLRDLKELHKCGIVVRDLKYQQYINGTLVDFSHAWTIPHIWGPEQGLQPSWAFASMAAWDLFCFQREVIGEWNWWADFPRSRRKHCRLVAYRDINGRSIQEFGQTISRQGPFLPLLNYEGALVYMTQDPPYDPSLFDWRNVGKQGGKNTKGAVTRKRKATAQQPRKAKKIKTVNEPEKERSPKLTSKA
;
A
#
# COMPACT_ATOMS: atom_id res chain seq x y z
N MET A 1 32.62 -13.10 -5.58
CA MET A 1 31.67 -12.27 -4.83
C MET A 1 30.71 -13.21 -4.12
N PRO A 2 30.55 -13.16 -2.79
CA PRO A 2 29.48 -13.89 -2.11
C PRO A 2 28.12 -13.43 -2.68
N THR A 3 27.28 -14.38 -3.07
CA THR A 3 25.94 -14.19 -3.65
C THR A 3 24.99 -13.50 -2.66
N LEU A 4 24.42 -12.36 -3.08
CA LEU A 4 23.43 -11.59 -2.32
C LEU A 4 22.26 -12.49 -1.88
N LYS A 5 21.88 -12.43 -0.60
CA LYS A 5 20.55 -12.82 -0.14
C LYS A 5 20.03 -11.79 0.85
N PRO A 6 19.09 -10.91 0.46
CA PRO A 6 18.17 -10.38 1.45
C PRO A 6 16.73 -10.35 0.94
N LEU A 7 16.00 -11.37 1.34
CA LEU A 7 14.61 -11.35 1.83
C LEU A 7 14.48 -12.56 2.72
N PRO A 8 13.50 -12.62 3.64
CA PRO A 8 13.54 -13.65 4.66
C PRO A 8 13.64 -15.03 4.02
N ASP A 9 14.65 -15.81 4.43
CA ASP A 9 14.86 -17.20 3.96
C ASP A 9 13.86 -18.13 4.66
N CYS A 10 12.61 -17.68 4.73
CA CYS A 10 11.48 -18.42 5.22
C CYS A 10 10.59 -18.84 4.05
N GLU A 11 9.81 -19.90 4.27
CA GLU A 11 8.85 -20.38 3.31
C GLU A 11 7.71 -19.34 3.19
N GLY A 12 7.68 -18.58 2.08
CA GLY A 12 6.70 -17.50 1.94
C GLY A 12 6.93 -16.56 0.75
N PRO A 13 6.05 -15.55 0.58
CA PRO A 13 6.08 -14.63 -0.54
C PRO A 13 7.37 -13.81 -0.56
N LYS A 14 8.07 -13.81 -1.71
CA LYS A 14 9.35 -13.13 -1.94
C LYS A 14 9.15 -11.98 -2.92
N LEU A 15 9.56 -10.78 -2.54
CA LEU A 15 9.68 -9.64 -3.45
C LEU A 15 11.06 -9.70 -4.12
N GLU A 16 11.13 -9.48 -5.42
CA GLU A 16 12.39 -9.49 -6.16
C GLU A 16 13.22 -8.22 -5.91
N CYS A 17 14.53 -8.35 -6.10
CA CYS A 17 15.43 -7.19 -6.14
C CYS A 17 15.09 -6.35 -7.38
N PHE A 18 14.95 -5.04 -7.21
CA PHE A 18 14.78 -4.10 -8.30
C PHE A 18 16.09 -3.88 -9.04
N THR A 19 17.17 -3.61 -8.30
CA THR A 19 18.54 -3.47 -8.79
C THR A 19 19.54 -3.73 -7.68
N ASP A 20 20.72 -4.23 -8.04
CA ASP A 20 21.80 -4.51 -7.09
C ASP A 20 22.54 -3.23 -6.67
N ASP A 21 22.64 -2.23 -7.55
CA ASP A 21 23.26 -0.93 -7.27
C ASP A 21 22.45 0.21 -7.92
N LEU A 22 22.07 1.20 -7.12
CA LEU A 22 21.37 2.40 -7.63
C LEU A 22 22.25 3.19 -8.60
N LEU A 23 23.57 3.14 -8.45
CA LEU A 23 24.52 3.85 -9.29
C LEU A 23 24.59 3.31 -10.73
N ASP A 24 24.06 2.10 -10.98
CA ASP A 24 23.94 1.54 -12.33
C ASP A 24 22.80 2.19 -13.14
N HIS A 25 22.00 3.07 -12.52
CA HIS A 25 20.85 3.73 -13.13
C HIS A 25 21.04 5.26 -13.21
N ASP A 26 20.36 5.90 -14.18
CA ASP A 26 20.21 7.36 -14.17
C ASP A 26 19.12 7.71 -13.15
N PHE A 27 19.55 8.12 -11.94
CA PHE A 27 18.65 8.44 -10.85
C PHE A 27 18.78 9.89 -10.36
N LYS A 28 17.65 10.45 -9.93
CA LYS A 28 17.57 11.78 -9.31
C LYS A 28 16.57 11.76 -8.17
N PHE A 29 16.96 12.23 -6.99
CA PHE A 29 16.01 12.49 -5.91
C PHE A 29 15.44 13.89 -6.11
N LEU A 30 14.11 13.97 -6.16
CA LEU A 30 13.40 15.20 -6.51
C LEU A 30 12.91 15.91 -5.25
N ASP A 31 12.34 15.16 -4.31
CA ASP A 31 11.70 15.72 -3.12
C ASP A 31 11.49 14.63 -2.05
N ILE A 32 11.35 15.03 -0.78
CA ILE A 32 10.87 14.13 0.27
C ILE A 32 9.34 14.13 0.25
N ALA A 33 8.75 13.04 -0.21
CA ALA A 33 7.31 12.91 -0.35
C ALA A 33 6.58 12.61 0.96
N GLY A 34 7.29 12.15 1.99
CA GLY A 34 6.75 11.93 3.32
C GLY A 34 7.74 11.23 4.24
N ALA A 35 7.68 11.55 5.53
CA ALA A 35 8.41 10.89 6.60
C ALA A 35 7.41 10.31 7.59
N GLY A 36 7.54 9.04 7.93
CA GLY A 36 6.70 8.34 8.90
C GLY A 36 7.55 7.52 9.87
N CYS A 37 6.90 6.83 10.80
CA CYS A 37 7.60 6.10 11.88
C CYS A 37 8.54 4.98 11.40
N HIS A 38 8.39 4.46 10.18
CA HIS A 38 9.24 3.36 9.67
C HIS A 38 10.28 3.78 8.64
N GLY A 39 10.24 5.03 8.20
CA GLY A 39 11.14 5.50 7.17
C GLY A 39 10.62 6.69 6.38
N VAL A 40 11.36 6.99 5.33
CA VAL A 40 11.15 8.16 4.49
C VAL A 40 10.84 7.73 3.06
N THR A 41 9.84 8.34 2.46
CA THR A 41 9.52 8.17 1.05
C THR A 41 10.09 9.32 0.24
N VAL A 42 11.00 9.01 -0.67
CA VAL A 42 11.61 9.94 -1.61
C VAL A 42 10.90 9.84 -2.95
N LYS A 43 10.51 10.99 -3.50
CA LYS A 43 10.08 11.08 -4.90
C LYS A 43 11.33 11.12 -5.77
N ALA A 44 11.46 10.17 -6.69
CA ALA A 44 12.66 10.03 -7.50
C ALA A 44 12.33 9.79 -8.97
N GLU A 45 13.23 10.19 -9.85
CA GLU A 45 13.25 9.73 -11.24
C GLU A 45 14.33 8.66 -11.35
N ILE A 46 14.00 7.48 -11.90
CA ILE A 46 14.95 6.40 -12.22
C ILE A 46 14.71 5.99 -13.67
N ASP A 47 15.74 6.11 -14.50
CA ASP A 47 15.71 5.83 -15.95
C ASP A 47 14.55 6.55 -16.66
N GLY A 48 14.33 7.83 -16.31
CA GLY A 48 13.25 8.65 -16.85
C GLY A 48 11.83 8.28 -16.35
N ASN A 49 11.71 7.38 -15.37
CA ASN A 49 10.42 7.01 -14.77
C ASN A 49 10.28 7.57 -13.37
N LEU A 50 9.13 8.19 -13.10
CA LEU A 50 8.83 8.72 -11.77
C LEU A 50 8.45 7.59 -10.80
N ARG A 51 9.17 7.50 -9.69
CA ARG A 51 9.06 6.48 -8.64
C ARG A 51 8.85 7.12 -7.26
N ALA A 52 8.29 6.31 -6.35
CA ALA A 52 8.36 6.55 -4.93
C ALA A 52 9.30 5.50 -4.32
N ILE A 53 10.36 5.93 -3.67
CA ILE A 53 11.33 5.05 -3.00
C ILE A 53 11.09 5.20 -1.50
N LYS A 54 10.56 4.16 -0.86
CA LYS A 54 10.43 4.13 0.61
C LYS A 54 11.69 3.49 1.19
N ILE A 55 12.46 4.27 1.93
CA ILE A 55 13.71 3.88 2.57
C ILE A 55 13.44 3.75 4.06
N PHE A 56 13.79 2.61 4.65
CA PHE A 56 13.44 2.26 6.02
C PHE A 56 14.53 2.71 7.00
N TYR A 57 14.11 3.09 8.21
CA TYR A 57 15.04 3.27 9.33
C TYR A 57 15.63 1.93 9.76
N THR A 58 16.81 1.97 10.38
CA THR A 58 17.52 0.78 10.88
C THR A 58 16.62 -0.08 11.77
N GLU A 59 15.88 0.53 12.71
CA GLU A 59 14.91 -0.17 13.58
C GLU A 59 13.88 -0.99 12.77
N GLY A 60 13.33 -0.40 11.70
CA GLY A 60 12.35 -1.04 10.82
C GLY A 60 12.89 -2.20 9.97
N THR A 61 14.20 -2.49 10.06
CA THR A 61 14.90 -3.53 9.29
C THR A 61 15.63 -4.54 10.17
N ALA A 62 16.19 -4.11 11.30
CA ALA A 62 17.08 -4.89 12.14
C ALA A 62 16.44 -5.37 13.44
N GLU A 63 15.28 -4.81 13.82
CA GLU A 63 14.58 -5.18 15.06
C GLU A 63 13.22 -5.84 14.79
N PRO A 64 12.81 -6.82 15.61
CA PRO A 64 11.45 -7.33 15.57
C PRO A 64 10.45 -6.26 15.99
N CYS A 65 9.41 -6.02 15.20
CA CYS A 65 8.31 -5.15 15.64
C CYS A 65 7.37 -5.92 16.61
N ALA A 66 7.86 -6.17 17.83
CA ALA A 66 7.17 -6.93 18.88
C ALA A 66 5.88 -6.25 19.38
N HIS A 67 5.85 -4.92 19.38
CA HIS A 67 4.67 -4.11 19.70
C HIS A 67 3.46 -4.41 18.80
N LEU A 68 3.69 -5.10 17.68
CA LEU A 68 2.66 -5.56 16.78
C LEU A 68 2.12 -6.93 17.16
N CYS A 69 2.51 -7.58 18.25
CA CYS A 69 1.82 -8.79 18.71
C CYS A 69 0.58 -8.38 19.53
N PRO A 70 -0.65 -8.51 18.98
CA PRO A 70 -1.84 -7.96 19.63
C PRO A 70 -2.28 -8.71 20.90
N LEU A 71 -1.52 -9.72 21.34
CA LEU A 71 -1.72 -10.43 22.60
C LEU A 71 -0.59 -10.18 23.62
N GLN A 72 0.42 -9.39 23.29
CA GLN A 72 1.46 -9.01 24.26
C GLN A 72 1.03 -7.72 24.97
N GLU A 73 1.28 -7.67 26.28
CA GLU A 73 1.05 -6.49 27.12
C GLU A 73 1.74 -5.26 26.53
N ASP A 74 1.11 -4.08 26.68
CA ASP A 74 1.51 -2.83 26.04
C ASP A 74 3.01 -2.55 26.32
N PRO A 75 3.84 -2.38 25.27
CA PRO A 75 5.24 -2.05 25.43
C PRO A 75 5.50 -0.77 26.24
N TYR A 76 4.52 0.11 26.42
CA TYR A 76 4.73 1.40 27.08
C TYR A 76 4.21 1.50 28.52
N GLU A 77 3.65 0.41 29.09
CA GLU A 77 3.13 0.46 30.48
C GLU A 77 4.21 0.77 31.54
N ASP A 78 5.48 0.39 31.31
CA ASP A 78 6.53 0.48 32.32
C ASP A 78 7.57 1.61 32.11
N GLY A 79 7.42 2.45 31.09
CA GLY A 79 8.23 3.67 30.92
C GLY A 79 9.74 3.49 30.69
N GLU A 80 10.27 2.26 30.75
CA GLU A 80 11.65 1.95 30.40
C GLU A 80 11.73 1.32 29.01
N ALA A 81 12.49 1.96 28.11
CA ALA A 81 12.80 1.46 26.78
C ALA A 81 13.77 0.26 26.89
N LEU A 82 13.24 -0.88 27.36
CA LEU A 82 13.96 -2.14 27.34
C LEU A 82 14.02 -2.66 25.90
N ASN A 83 15.22 -3.03 25.44
CA ASN A 83 15.34 -3.72 24.16
C ASN A 83 14.56 -5.06 24.21
N PRO A 84 14.08 -5.60 23.07
CA PRO A 84 13.25 -6.80 23.06
C PRO A 84 13.85 -8.02 23.79
N LYS A 85 15.19 -8.13 23.81
CA LYS A 85 15.93 -9.18 24.50
C LYS A 85 15.75 -9.10 26.02
N GLU A 86 15.93 -7.92 26.61
CA GLU A 86 15.77 -7.69 28.04
C GLU A 86 14.30 -7.78 28.46
N ARG A 87 13.40 -7.23 27.66
CA ARG A 87 11.97 -7.23 27.96
C ARG A 87 11.35 -8.62 27.92
N TYR A 88 11.57 -9.34 26.83
CA TYR A 88 10.88 -10.62 26.58
C TYR A 88 11.76 -11.84 26.87
N GLY A 89 13.02 -11.65 27.25
CA GLY A 89 13.97 -12.74 27.46
C GLY A 89 14.27 -13.52 26.17
N TRP A 90 14.12 -12.90 25.01
CA TRP A 90 14.33 -13.56 23.72
C TRP A 90 15.81 -13.86 23.46
N SER A 91 16.11 -15.05 22.94
CA SER A 91 17.46 -15.38 22.50
C SER A 91 17.81 -14.65 21.21
N ASP A 92 19.11 -14.45 20.95
CA ASP A 92 19.58 -13.80 19.71
C ASP A 92 19.07 -14.54 18.45
N SER A 93 19.08 -15.88 18.47
CA SER A 93 18.53 -16.69 17.37
C SER A 93 17.02 -16.51 17.17
N LEU A 94 16.25 -16.29 18.24
CA LEU A 94 14.82 -15.99 18.12
C LEU A 94 14.60 -14.59 17.54
N ILE A 95 15.40 -13.61 17.96
CA ILE A 95 15.37 -12.24 17.42
C ILE A 95 15.68 -12.26 15.93
N GLU A 96 16.78 -12.92 15.53
CA GLU A 96 17.15 -13.12 14.11
C GLU A 96 16.00 -13.72 13.32
N THR A 97 15.31 -14.72 13.88
CA THR A 97 14.13 -15.32 13.24
C THR A 97 12.98 -14.32 13.16
N LEU A 98 12.66 -13.61 14.24
CA LEU A 98 11.52 -12.70 14.27
C LEU A 98 11.68 -11.52 13.33
N VAL A 99 12.88 -10.94 13.21
CA VAL A 99 13.18 -9.85 12.25
C VAL A 99 12.71 -10.21 10.84
N LEU A 100 12.92 -11.46 10.43
CA LEU A 100 12.51 -11.98 9.12
C LEU A 100 10.99 -12.00 8.90
N TYR A 101 10.20 -12.11 9.97
CA TYR A 101 8.74 -12.17 9.88
C TYR A 101 8.05 -10.85 10.23
N THR A 102 8.66 -10.04 11.09
CA THR A 102 7.96 -9.00 11.85
C THR A 102 8.52 -7.61 11.67
N SER A 103 9.71 -7.42 11.08
CA SER A 103 10.21 -6.08 10.78
C SER A 103 9.34 -5.39 9.71
N SER A 104 9.25 -4.06 9.77
CA SER A 104 8.42 -3.28 8.86
C SER A 104 8.80 -3.47 7.39
N PHE A 105 10.10 -3.50 7.09
CA PHE A 105 10.60 -3.76 5.74
C PHE A 105 10.19 -5.15 5.24
N ASN A 106 10.41 -6.19 6.05
CA ASN A 106 10.10 -7.57 5.65
C ASN A 106 8.59 -7.79 5.51
N SER A 107 7.79 -7.21 6.40
CA SER A 107 6.32 -7.23 6.36
C SER A 107 5.80 -6.68 5.04
N GLU A 108 6.28 -5.49 4.65
CA GLU A 108 5.87 -4.82 3.43
C GLU A 108 6.32 -5.58 2.17
N CYS A 109 7.56 -6.10 2.15
CA CYS A 109 8.05 -6.96 1.08
C CYS A 109 7.19 -8.22 0.91
N ARG A 110 6.80 -8.87 2.00
CA ARG A 110 5.98 -10.09 1.98
C ARG A 110 4.57 -9.82 1.45
N VAL A 111 3.98 -8.68 1.75
CA VAL A 111 2.69 -8.30 1.15
C VAL A 111 2.81 -8.15 -0.36
N PHE A 112 3.79 -7.37 -0.84
CA PHE A 112 3.96 -7.20 -2.29
C PHE A 112 4.34 -8.50 -3.01
N GLY A 113 5.18 -9.33 -2.38
CA GLY A 113 5.46 -10.68 -2.86
C GLY A 113 4.20 -11.53 -2.96
N ARG A 114 3.29 -11.46 -1.97
CA ARG A 114 2.01 -12.20 -1.99
C ARG A 114 1.12 -11.71 -3.11
N LEU A 115 1.00 -10.40 -3.31
CA LEU A 115 0.20 -9.83 -4.40
C LEU A 115 0.68 -10.30 -5.78
N LYS A 116 2.00 -10.40 -5.99
CA LYS A 116 2.60 -11.00 -7.19
C LYS A 116 2.27 -12.48 -7.30
N GLU A 117 2.44 -13.23 -6.21
CA GLU A 117 2.19 -14.67 -6.14
C GLU A 117 0.75 -15.04 -6.56
N VAL A 118 -0.24 -14.26 -6.12
CA VAL A 118 -1.66 -14.49 -6.45
C VAL A 118 -2.16 -13.70 -7.68
N GLY A 119 -1.30 -12.91 -8.33
CA GLY A 119 -1.66 -12.08 -9.49
C GLY A 119 -2.70 -11.00 -9.17
N ARG A 120 -2.61 -10.39 -7.98
CA ARG A 120 -3.52 -9.34 -7.47
C ARG A 120 -2.81 -8.03 -7.14
N GLU A 121 -1.77 -7.70 -7.89
CA GLU A 121 -1.06 -6.41 -7.78
C GLU A 121 -2.00 -5.21 -8.03
N ASP A 122 -3.19 -5.41 -8.60
CA ASP A 122 -4.24 -4.39 -8.77
C ASP A 122 -4.82 -3.85 -7.45
N LEU A 123 -4.59 -4.55 -6.33
CA LEU A 123 -5.10 -4.18 -5.01
C LEU A 123 -4.29 -3.08 -4.31
N ALA A 124 -3.08 -2.79 -4.79
CA ALA A 124 -2.18 -1.82 -4.17
C ALA A 124 -1.38 -1.04 -5.23
N VAL A 125 -0.51 -0.16 -4.78
CA VAL A 125 0.49 0.45 -5.66
C VAL A 125 1.39 -0.63 -6.27
N ARG A 126 1.73 -0.47 -7.55
CA ARG A 126 2.66 -1.37 -8.23
C ARG A 126 4.06 -1.21 -7.64
N VAL A 127 4.74 -2.34 -7.41
CA VAL A 127 6.08 -2.40 -6.82
C VAL A 127 7.04 -3.10 -7.76
N HIS A 128 8.19 -2.46 -7.97
CA HIS A 128 9.23 -2.93 -8.89
C HIS A 128 10.24 -3.85 -8.21
N GLY A 129 10.39 -3.72 -6.89
CA GLY A 129 11.25 -4.57 -6.09
C GLY A 129 11.77 -3.86 -4.85
N TYR A 130 12.55 -4.57 -4.05
CA TYR A 130 13.38 -3.95 -3.02
C TYR A 130 14.73 -3.53 -3.61
N MET A 131 15.46 -2.66 -2.94
CA MET A 131 16.82 -2.29 -3.31
C MET A 131 17.66 -1.95 -2.08
N LEU A 132 18.98 -2.02 -2.23
CA LEU A 132 19.95 -1.58 -1.23
C LEU A 132 20.38 -0.15 -1.56
N VAL A 133 20.41 0.73 -0.55
CA VAL A 133 20.83 2.12 -0.70
C VAL A 133 22.09 2.34 0.14
N TYR A 134 23.23 2.44 -0.54
CA TYR A 134 24.49 2.83 0.10
C TYR A 134 24.61 4.35 0.08
N LEU A 135 24.80 4.97 1.25
CA LEU A 135 24.99 6.41 1.40
C LEU A 135 26.42 6.82 1.03
N ASN A 136 26.77 6.66 -0.25
CA ASN A 136 28.00 7.21 -0.83
C ASN A 136 27.85 8.71 -1.16
N GLU A 137 28.95 9.35 -1.56
CA GLU A 137 28.97 10.79 -1.86
C GLU A 137 27.92 11.22 -2.90
N GLN A 138 27.68 10.42 -3.93
CA GLN A 138 26.70 10.74 -4.98
C GLN A 138 25.26 10.63 -4.46
N VAL A 139 24.95 9.61 -3.67
CA VAL A 139 23.61 9.43 -3.06
C VAL A 139 23.35 10.50 -2.00
N GLU A 140 24.34 10.83 -1.19
CA GLU A 140 24.26 11.93 -0.21
C GLU A 140 23.99 13.27 -0.87
N GLU A 141 24.63 13.56 -2.02
CA GLU A 141 24.35 14.78 -2.77
C GLU A 141 22.90 14.83 -3.29
N GLN A 142 22.36 13.70 -3.73
CA GLN A 142 20.95 13.62 -4.11
C GLN A 142 20.01 13.84 -2.91
N PHE A 143 20.36 13.37 -1.71
CA PHE A 143 19.59 13.66 -0.51
C PHE A 143 19.61 15.14 -0.14
N LYS A 144 20.76 15.82 -0.23
CA LYS A 144 20.82 17.27 0.02
C LYS A 144 19.88 18.03 -0.91
N ILE A 145 19.87 17.71 -2.20
CA ILE A 145 18.97 18.32 -3.18
C ILE A 145 17.50 18.08 -2.80
N ALA A 146 17.14 16.85 -2.41
CA ALA A 146 15.78 16.53 -2.00
C ALA A 146 15.36 17.23 -0.69
N LEU A 147 16.28 17.35 0.28
CA LEU A 147 16.07 18.03 1.55
C LEU A 147 15.95 19.55 1.39
N ASP A 148 16.73 20.15 0.49
CA ASP A 148 16.63 21.58 0.15
C ASP A 148 15.24 21.94 -0.42
N ASN A 149 14.58 20.99 -1.09
CA ASN A 149 13.21 21.13 -1.58
C ASN A 149 12.14 20.88 -0.49
N SER A 150 12.53 20.38 0.68
CA SER A 150 11.68 19.96 1.79
C SER A 150 12.04 20.68 3.11
N PRO A 151 11.84 22.02 3.21
CA PRO A 151 12.36 22.84 4.31
C PRO A 151 11.76 22.55 5.69
N THR A 152 10.71 21.73 5.77
CA THR A 152 10.09 21.31 7.04
C THR A 152 10.82 20.15 7.72
N ILE A 153 11.75 19.49 7.02
CA ILE A 153 12.54 18.39 7.55
C ILE A 153 13.87 18.96 8.06
N PRO A 154 14.18 18.86 9.36
CA PRO A 154 15.33 19.52 9.96
C PRO A 154 16.68 18.78 9.73
N SER A 155 16.78 17.93 8.71
CA SER A 155 17.98 17.14 8.39
C SER A 155 18.78 17.77 7.25
N THR A 156 20.09 17.63 7.30
CA THR A 156 21.03 18.21 6.32
C THR A 156 21.72 17.17 5.42
N SER A 157 21.52 15.88 5.70
CA SER A 157 22.09 14.76 4.94
C SER A 157 21.20 13.52 5.02
N GLY A 158 21.44 12.54 4.15
CA GLY A 158 20.81 11.22 4.23
C GLY A 158 21.20 10.50 5.51
N ALA A 159 22.50 10.50 5.87
CA ALA A 159 22.97 9.86 7.10
C ALA A 159 22.27 10.41 8.36
N GLU A 160 22.09 11.72 8.46
CA GLU A 160 21.34 12.35 9.55
C GLU A 160 19.85 11.98 9.51
N LEU A 161 19.24 12.03 8.31
CA LEU A 161 17.81 11.73 8.14
C LEU A 161 17.44 10.32 8.58
N PHE A 162 18.33 9.34 8.38
CA PHE A 162 18.10 7.94 8.73
C PHE A 162 18.79 7.49 10.01
N GLU A 163 19.42 8.41 10.75
CA GLU A 163 20.25 8.10 11.93
C GLU A 163 21.26 6.97 11.64
N HIS A 164 21.82 6.99 10.43
CA HIS A 164 22.59 5.88 9.88
C HIS A 164 24.05 5.97 10.34
N LEU A 165 24.42 5.08 11.28
CA LEU A 165 25.71 5.15 11.98
C LEU A 165 26.86 4.42 11.28
N ASP A 166 26.57 3.40 10.45
CA ASP A 166 27.61 2.62 9.76
C ASP A 166 27.49 2.72 8.23
N PRO A 167 28.30 3.55 7.57
CA PRO A 167 28.23 3.77 6.13
C PRO A 167 28.57 2.53 5.27
N LYS A 168 29.03 1.42 5.89
CA LYS A 168 29.27 0.16 5.17
C LYS A 168 28.01 -0.67 5.01
N GLU A 169 27.01 -0.45 5.86
CA GLU A 169 25.74 -1.17 5.80
C GLU A 169 24.76 -0.41 4.89
N PRO A 170 24.04 -1.09 3.99
CA PRO A 170 23.04 -0.43 3.18
C PRO A 170 21.78 -0.14 3.97
N LEU A 171 21.10 0.96 3.64
CA LEU A 171 19.69 1.13 3.99
C LEU A 171 18.83 0.25 3.08
N MET A 172 17.76 -0.31 3.63
CA MET A 172 16.81 -1.12 2.87
C MET A 172 15.71 -0.24 2.30
N ALA A 173 15.36 -0.42 1.02
CA ALA A 173 14.32 0.37 0.38
C ALA A 173 13.40 -0.46 -0.53
N ILE A 174 12.22 0.09 -0.84
CA ILE A 174 11.24 -0.49 -1.78
C ILE A 174 10.89 0.55 -2.85
N VAL A 175 11.01 0.15 -4.12
CA VAL A 175 10.73 1.00 -5.28
C VAL A 175 9.31 0.76 -5.78
N LYS A 176 8.51 1.82 -5.79
CA LYS A 176 7.08 1.80 -6.15
C LYS A 176 6.78 2.76 -7.29
N ASP A 177 5.67 2.55 -7.97
CA ASP A 177 5.11 3.55 -8.87
C ASP A 177 4.79 4.84 -8.09
N TRP A 178 5.14 5.99 -8.67
CA TRP A 178 4.64 7.26 -8.15
C TRP A 178 3.14 7.38 -8.43
N VAL A 179 2.33 7.55 -7.38
CA VAL A 179 0.89 7.77 -7.50
C VAL A 179 0.61 9.28 -7.50
N PRO A 180 0.10 9.87 -8.59
CA PRO A 180 -0.19 11.30 -8.64
C PRO A 180 -1.33 11.70 -7.70
N GLY A 181 -1.20 12.89 -7.09
CA GLY A 181 -2.23 13.48 -6.24
C GLY A 181 -2.00 13.23 -4.75
N GLY A 182 -0.79 13.50 -4.26
CA GLY A 182 -0.39 13.31 -2.86
C GLY A 182 -1.23 14.09 -1.85
N HIS A 183 -1.05 13.74 -0.58
CA HIS A 183 -1.68 14.41 0.56
C HIS A 183 -1.24 15.88 0.60
N PRO A 184 -2.15 16.82 0.86
CA PRO A 184 -1.73 18.16 1.25
C PRO A 184 -0.85 18.01 2.48
N ALA A 185 0.21 18.82 2.57
CA ALA A 185 0.93 18.98 3.82
C ALA A 185 -0.09 19.24 4.94
N HIS A 186 0.19 18.77 6.16
CA HIS A 186 -0.71 18.81 7.31
C HIS A 186 -1.33 20.21 7.59
N ASP A 187 -0.79 21.27 6.99
CA ASP A 187 -1.17 22.67 7.18
C ASP A 187 -1.71 23.39 5.92
N GLU A 188 -1.79 22.73 4.75
CA GLU A 188 -2.33 23.37 3.54
C GLU A 188 -3.86 23.40 3.58
N LYS A 189 -4.38 24.52 4.08
CA LYS A 189 -5.79 24.95 3.99
C LYS A 189 -6.19 25.33 2.56
N ASP A 190 -5.74 24.59 1.56
CA ASP A 190 -6.15 24.87 0.20
C ASP A 190 -7.49 24.20 -0.09
N GLU A 191 -8.51 25.05 -0.26
CA GLU A 191 -9.85 24.73 -0.75
C GLU A 191 -9.84 24.04 -2.12
N LYS A 192 -8.68 23.85 -2.76
CA LYS A 192 -8.49 23.05 -3.97
C LYS A 192 -8.49 21.56 -3.66
N ASP A 193 -9.67 21.12 -3.24
CA ASP A 193 -10.22 19.77 -3.32
C ASP A 193 -9.37 18.66 -2.71
N GLY A 194 -9.92 17.98 -1.69
CA GLY A 194 -9.53 16.63 -1.28
C GLY A 194 -9.69 15.61 -2.42
N LYS A 195 -8.89 15.73 -3.49
CA LYS A 195 -8.86 14.84 -4.65
C LYS A 195 -8.26 13.49 -4.30
N TRP A 196 -7.39 13.47 -3.30
CA TRP A 196 -6.66 12.30 -2.84
C TRP A 196 -7.58 11.32 -2.06
N LEU A 197 -8.53 11.82 -1.26
CA LEU A 197 -9.54 11.03 -0.55
C LEU A 197 -10.94 11.42 -1.01
N ARG A 198 -11.52 10.70 -1.98
CA ARG A 198 -12.89 10.96 -2.45
C ARG A 198 -13.83 9.84 -2.01
N PRO A 199 -15.01 10.13 -1.43
CA PRO A 199 -16.00 9.10 -1.07
C PRO A 199 -16.43 8.22 -2.23
N THR A 200 -16.34 8.72 -3.47
CA THR A 200 -16.63 7.93 -4.69
C THR A 200 -15.67 6.75 -4.86
N LYS A 201 -14.49 6.79 -4.23
CA LYS A 201 -13.50 5.70 -4.23
C LYS A 201 -13.69 4.73 -3.07
N PHE A 202 -14.32 5.13 -1.97
CA PHE A 202 -14.45 4.29 -0.77
C PHE A 202 -15.08 2.92 -1.04
N PRO A 203 -16.13 2.78 -1.89
CA PRO A 203 -16.66 1.46 -2.23
C PRO A 203 -15.64 0.55 -2.92
N LYS A 204 -14.72 1.09 -3.73
CA LYS A 204 -13.65 0.30 -4.33
C LYS A 204 -12.60 -0.05 -3.27
N MET A 205 -12.11 0.93 -2.52
CA MET A 205 -11.09 0.71 -1.48
C MET A 205 -11.55 -0.33 -0.45
N LEU A 206 -12.80 -0.28 0.00
CA LEU A 206 -13.36 -1.28 0.92
C LEU A 206 -13.47 -2.67 0.28
N ARG A 207 -13.74 -2.76 -1.03
CA ARG A 207 -13.70 -4.05 -1.74
C ARG A 207 -12.26 -4.55 -1.85
N ASP A 208 -11.32 -3.68 -2.19
CA ASP A 208 -9.91 -4.04 -2.32
C ASP A 208 -9.36 -4.55 -0.98
N LEU A 209 -9.71 -3.89 0.14
CA LEU A 209 -9.34 -4.32 1.49
C LEU A 209 -9.83 -5.75 1.81
N LYS A 210 -11.09 -6.05 1.47
CA LYS A 210 -11.64 -7.40 1.65
C LYS A 210 -10.94 -8.43 0.76
N GLU A 211 -10.55 -8.03 -0.45
CA GLU A 211 -9.77 -8.89 -1.34
C GLU A 211 -8.34 -9.11 -0.83
N LEU A 212 -7.73 -8.14 -0.14
CA LEU A 212 -6.46 -8.35 0.59
C LEU A 212 -6.63 -9.41 1.68
N HIS A 213 -7.70 -9.33 2.49
CA HIS A 213 -8.03 -10.35 3.49
C HIS A 213 -8.15 -11.74 2.87
N LYS A 214 -8.82 -11.83 1.71
CA LYS A 214 -8.95 -13.07 0.93
C LYS A 214 -7.62 -13.60 0.40
N CYS A 215 -6.60 -12.76 0.24
CA CYS A 215 -5.23 -13.15 -0.14
C CYS A 215 -4.36 -13.55 1.06
N GLY A 216 -4.95 -13.64 2.26
CA GLY A 216 -4.23 -13.96 3.49
C GLY A 216 -3.43 -12.79 4.04
N ILE A 217 -3.80 -11.54 3.72
CA ILE A 217 -3.12 -10.31 4.15
C ILE A 217 -4.01 -9.55 5.14
N VAL A 218 -3.45 -9.07 6.25
CA VAL A 218 -4.07 -8.07 7.16
C VAL A 218 -3.20 -6.82 7.21
N VAL A 219 -3.77 -5.62 7.13
CA VAL A 219 -3.02 -4.35 7.02
C VAL A 219 -2.61 -3.80 8.38
N ARG A 220 -3.51 -3.92 9.36
CA ARG A 220 -3.39 -3.65 10.80
C ARG A 220 -3.26 -2.21 11.25
N ASP A 221 -2.75 -1.33 10.42
CA ASP A 221 -2.63 0.11 10.71
C ASP A 221 -3.36 0.94 9.66
N LEU A 222 -4.62 0.63 9.34
CA LEU A 222 -5.26 1.28 8.21
C LEU A 222 -5.67 2.72 8.51
N LYS A 223 -5.08 3.70 7.80
CA LYS A 223 -5.41 5.13 7.93
C LYS A 223 -5.61 5.81 6.58
N TYR A 224 -6.28 6.97 6.56
CA TYR A 224 -6.46 7.71 5.29
C TYR A 224 -5.12 8.16 4.67
N GLN A 225 -4.09 8.36 5.48
CA GLN A 225 -2.76 8.79 5.05
C GLN A 225 -2.11 7.77 4.09
N GLN A 226 -2.49 6.50 4.20
CA GLN A 226 -1.91 5.41 3.43
C GLN A 226 -2.61 5.19 2.09
N TYR A 227 -3.67 5.95 1.80
CA TYR A 227 -4.36 5.90 0.51
C TYR A 227 -4.07 7.13 -0.33
N ILE A 228 -3.48 6.93 -1.50
CA ILE A 228 -3.29 7.98 -2.50
C ILE A 228 -4.24 7.73 -3.67
N ASN A 229 -5.22 8.62 -3.86
CA ASN A 229 -6.23 8.51 -4.92
C ASN A 229 -6.98 7.15 -4.91
N GLY A 230 -7.22 6.62 -3.70
CA GLY A 230 -7.87 5.32 -3.49
C GLY A 230 -7.00 4.10 -3.75
N THR A 231 -5.68 4.28 -3.89
CA THR A 231 -4.68 3.20 -3.98
C THR A 231 -3.97 3.08 -2.64
N LEU A 232 -3.92 1.89 -2.05
CA LEU A 232 -3.18 1.63 -0.81
C LEU A 232 -1.68 1.55 -1.10
N VAL A 233 -0.87 2.32 -0.37
CA VAL A 233 0.57 2.48 -0.67
C VAL A 233 1.51 1.99 0.44
N ASP A 234 1.02 1.69 1.64
CA ASP A 234 1.83 1.32 2.80
C ASP A 234 1.35 0.01 3.43
N PHE A 235 2.29 -0.88 3.74
CA PHE A 235 2.06 -2.17 4.39
C PHE A 235 3.09 -2.49 5.48
N SER A 236 3.75 -1.49 6.06
CA SER A 236 4.79 -1.73 7.08
C SER A 236 4.31 -2.51 8.31
N HIS A 237 3.04 -2.38 8.68
CA HIS A 237 2.45 -3.13 9.81
C HIS A 237 1.71 -4.41 9.38
N ALA A 238 1.66 -4.69 8.07
CA ALA A 238 0.81 -5.72 7.55
C ALA A 238 1.40 -7.12 7.78
N TRP A 239 0.54 -8.11 8.03
CA TRP A 239 0.96 -9.50 8.12
C TRP A 239 0.37 -10.33 7.00
N THR A 240 1.08 -11.39 6.64
CA THR A 240 0.64 -12.39 5.66
C THR A 240 0.63 -13.79 6.26
N ILE A 241 -0.31 -14.63 5.84
CA ILE A 241 -0.32 -16.07 6.12
C ILE A 241 0.53 -16.82 5.08
N PRO A 242 1.47 -17.71 5.49
CA PRO A 242 1.72 -18.14 6.87
C PRO A 242 2.48 -17.07 7.68
N HIS A 243 2.21 -16.97 8.98
CA HIS A 243 2.93 -16.06 9.88
C HIS A 243 3.47 -16.85 11.08
N ILE A 244 4.54 -16.38 11.72
CA ILE A 244 5.07 -17.03 12.94
C ILE A 244 4.02 -17.05 14.07
N TRP A 245 3.17 -16.03 14.12
CA TRP A 245 2.00 -15.93 15.00
C TRP A 245 0.70 -16.39 14.32
N GLY A 246 0.80 -17.12 13.22
CA GLY A 246 -0.34 -17.68 12.51
C GLY A 246 -1.01 -18.82 13.28
N PRO A 247 -2.24 -19.21 12.88
CA PRO A 247 -2.98 -20.30 13.52
C PRO A 247 -2.25 -21.65 13.43
N GLU A 248 -1.42 -21.86 12.39
CA GLU A 248 -0.75 -23.15 12.15
C GLU A 248 0.27 -23.52 13.23
N GLN A 249 0.85 -22.53 13.92
CA GLN A 249 1.84 -22.77 14.97
C GLN A 249 1.20 -23.03 16.34
N GLY A 250 -0.12 -22.84 16.48
CA GLY A 250 -0.83 -22.98 17.75
C GLY A 250 -0.45 -21.96 18.82
N LEU A 251 0.38 -20.95 18.49
CA LEU A 251 0.82 -19.89 19.40
C LEU A 251 -0.27 -18.84 19.65
N GLN A 252 -1.22 -18.72 18.73
CA GLN A 252 -2.30 -17.75 18.77
C GLN A 252 -3.65 -18.46 18.63
N PRO A 253 -4.73 -17.92 19.21
CA PRO A 253 -6.07 -18.42 18.98
C PRO A 253 -6.42 -18.41 17.49
N SER A 254 -7.18 -19.39 17.03
CA SER A 254 -7.57 -19.51 15.61
C SER A 254 -8.31 -18.29 15.07
N TRP A 255 -8.99 -17.53 15.93
CA TRP A 255 -9.73 -16.32 15.57
C TRP A 255 -8.85 -15.06 15.48
N ALA A 256 -7.55 -15.12 15.80
CA ALA A 256 -6.70 -13.93 15.88
C ALA A 256 -6.59 -13.17 14.54
N PHE A 257 -6.40 -13.88 13.43
CA PHE A 257 -6.31 -13.27 12.10
C PHE A 257 -7.67 -12.73 11.62
N ALA A 258 -8.77 -13.42 11.92
CA ALA A 258 -10.12 -12.91 11.67
C ALA A 258 -10.34 -11.59 12.45
N SER A 259 -9.90 -11.53 13.70
CA SER A 259 -9.96 -10.32 14.50
C SER A 259 -9.13 -9.17 13.92
N MET A 260 -7.94 -9.43 13.38
CA MET A 260 -7.12 -8.38 12.74
C MET A 260 -7.75 -7.89 11.43
N ALA A 261 -8.39 -8.77 10.66
CA ALA A 261 -9.16 -8.36 9.48
C ALA A 261 -10.40 -7.54 9.87
N ALA A 262 -11.07 -7.87 10.98
CA ALA A 262 -12.15 -7.05 11.53
C ALA A 262 -11.61 -5.68 11.99
N TRP A 263 -10.42 -5.63 12.58
CA TRP A 263 -9.75 -4.38 12.94
C TRP A 263 -9.49 -3.49 11.72
N ASP A 264 -9.02 -4.05 10.60
CA ASP A 264 -8.86 -3.27 9.36
C ASP A 264 -10.17 -2.60 8.89
N LEU A 265 -11.29 -3.30 9.01
CA LEU A 265 -12.62 -2.76 8.65
C LEU A 265 -13.07 -1.69 9.64
N PHE A 266 -12.79 -1.89 10.92
CA PHE A 266 -13.02 -0.90 11.98
C PHE A 266 -12.22 0.37 11.71
N CYS A 267 -10.91 0.25 11.42
CA CYS A 267 -10.05 1.35 11.03
C CYS A 267 -10.53 2.02 9.74
N PHE A 268 -10.97 1.26 8.72
CA PHE A 268 -11.58 1.87 7.53
C PHE A 268 -12.80 2.73 7.88
N GLN A 269 -13.65 2.26 8.79
CA GLN A 269 -14.81 3.03 9.24
C GLN A 269 -14.40 4.30 10.01
N ARG A 270 -13.42 4.20 10.91
CA ARG A 270 -12.99 5.27 11.82
C ARG A 270 -12.06 6.26 11.12
N GLU A 271 -10.93 5.76 10.63
CA GLU A 271 -9.79 6.53 10.12
C GLU A 271 -9.90 6.93 8.66
N VAL A 272 -10.84 6.37 7.88
CA VAL A 272 -11.00 6.72 6.47
C VAL A 272 -12.36 7.38 6.23
N ILE A 273 -13.44 6.71 6.60
CA ILE A 273 -14.80 7.26 6.46
C ILE A 273 -15.07 8.33 7.53
N GLY A 274 -14.71 8.06 8.79
CA GLY A 274 -14.90 8.98 9.91
C GLY A 274 -14.14 10.29 9.70
N GLU A 275 -12.86 10.22 9.34
CA GLU A 275 -12.05 11.39 8.98
C GLU A 275 -12.67 12.24 7.86
N TRP A 276 -13.15 11.62 6.77
CA TRP A 276 -13.86 12.36 5.74
C TRP A 276 -15.12 13.07 6.27
N ASN A 277 -15.90 12.37 7.09
CA ASN A 277 -17.14 12.89 7.65
C ASN A 277 -16.87 14.01 8.67
N TRP A 278 -15.82 13.91 9.47
CA TRP A 278 -15.36 14.96 10.37
C TRP A 278 -15.05 16.25 9.60
N TRP A 279 -14.33 16.16 8.48
CA TRP A 279 -14.12 17.30 7.59
C TRP A 279 -15.40 17.82 6.91
N ALA A 280 -16.44 16.99 6.77
CA ALA A 280 -17.73 17.41 6.23
C ALA A 280 -18.56 18.22 7.24
N ASP A 281 -18.29 18.08 8.54
CA ASP A 281 -18.98 18.82 9.60
C ASP A 281 -18.45 20.25 9.81
N PHE A 282 -17.32 20.61 9.18
CA PHE A 282 -16.80 21.97 9.29
C PHE A 282 -17.78 23.01 8.70
N PRO A 283 -18.00 24.16 9.37
CA PRO A 283 -19.01 25.15 8.97
C PRO A 283 -18.91 25.72 7.55
N ARG A 284 -17.74 25.59 6.90
CA ARG A 284 -17.50 26.05 5.51
C ARG A 284 -17.31 24.91 4.52
N SER A 285 -17.45 23.66 4.97
CA SER A 285 -17.25 22.49 4.13
C SER A 285 -18.37 22.35 3.11
N ARG A 286 -17.99 22.13 1.85
CA ARG A 286 -18.93 21.71 0.78
C ARG A 286 -19.02 20.18 0.68
N ARG A 287 -18.29 19.45 1.53
CA ARG A 287 -18.25 17.98 1.51
C ARG A 287 -19.58 17.44 2.02
N LYS A 288 -20.03 16.33 1.43
CA LYS A 288 -21.18 15.58 1.92
C LYS A 288 -20.70 14.41 2.74
N HIS A 289 -21.42 14.11 3.81
CA HIS A 289 -21.25 12.88 4.59
C HIS A 289 -21.30 11.66 3.68
N CYS A 290 -20.33 10.77 3.86
CA CYS A 290 -20.34 9.45 3.29
C CYS A 290 -21.21 8.53 4.16
N ARG A 291 -22.17 7.84 3.53
CA ARG A 291 -23.08 6.89 4.18
C ARG A 291 -22.63 5.44 4.07
N LEU A 292 -21.46 5.19 3.49
CA LEU A 292 -20.88 3.86 3.44
C LEU A 292 -20.56 3.41 4.87
N VAL A 293 -20.84 2.14 5.16
CA VAL A 293 -20.51 1.52 6.44
C VAL A 293 -19.57 0.34 6.19
N ALA A 294 -18.36 0.43 6.73
CA ALA A 294 -17.37 -0.65 6.66
C ALA A 294 -17.46 -1.60 7.87
N TYR A 295 -17.81 -1.07 9.04
CA TYR A 295 -17.90 -1.80 10.30
C TYR A 295 -18.90 -1.12 11.25
N ARG A 296 -19.57 -1.90 12.10
CA ARG A 296 -20.61 -1.40 13.03
C ARG A 296 -20.21 -1.59 14.49
N ASP A 297 -20.64 -0.66 15.34
CA ASP A 297 -20.53 -0.81 16.79
C ASP A 297 -21.48 -1.91 17.31
N ILE A 298 -21.42 -2.18 18.62
CA ILE A 298 -22.26 -3.20 19.28
C ILE A 298 -23.77 -2.89 19.21
N ASN A 299 -24.15 -1.65 18.90
CA ASN A 299 -25.53 -1.22 18.70
C ASN A 299 -25.93 -1.22 17.21
N GLY A 300 -25.08 -1.73 16.31
CA GLY A 300 -25.31 -1.73 14.87
C GLY A 300 -25.18 -0.34 14.22
N ARG A 301 -24.68 0.67 14.94
CA ARG A 301 -24.48 2.04 14.45
C ARG A 301 -23.10 2.20 13.82
N SER A 302 -22.95 3.23 12.99
CA SER A 302 -21.64 3.65 12.49
C SER A 302 -20.81 4.17 13.66
N ILE A 303 -19.56 3.72 13.78
CA ILE A 303 -18.63 4.20 14.81
C ILE A 303 -18.23 5.62 14.46
N GLN A 304 -18.58 6.59 15.30
CA GLN A 304 -18.15 7.98 15.14
C GLN A 304 -17.20 8.45 16.24
N GLU A 305 -17.16 7.81 17.41
CA GLU A 305 -16.35 8.27 18.54
C GLU A 305 -15.86 7.09 19.39
N PHE A 306 -14.60 7.14 19.84
CA PHE A 306 -14.14 6.32 20.97
C PHE A 306 -14.78 6.84 22.26
N GLY A 307 -15.22 5.93 23.12
CA GLY A 307 -15.56 6.28 24.51
C GLY A 307 -16.99 6.01 24.97
N GLN A 308 -17.86 5.41 24.15
CA GLN A 308 -19.14 4.94 24.70
C GLN A 308 -18.93 3.57 25.37
N THR A 309 -18.85 3.57 26.70
CA THR A 309 -19.08 2.40 27.56
C THR A 309 -20.52 1.93 27.35
N ILE A 310 -20.72 1.01 26.41
CA ILE A 310 -22.03 0.45 26.11
C ILE A 310 -22.13 -0.94 26.76
N SER A 311 -23.26 -1.14 27.44
CA SER A 311 -23.77 -2.39 28.02
C SER A 311 -23.23 -3.66 27.35
N ARG A 312 -22.43 -4.43 28.10
CA ARG A 312 -21.94 -5.77 27.76
C ARG A 312 -23.11 -6.75 27.61
N GLN A 313 -23.64 -6.93 26.40
CA GLN A 313 -24.55 -8.03 26.09
C GLN A 313 -23.94 -8.94 25.03
N GLY A 314 -23.28 -10.00 25.50
CA GLY A 314 -22.69 -11.09 24.71
C GLY A 314 -21.22 -11.34 25.01
N PRO A 315 -20.71 -12.59 24.93
CA PRO A 315 -19.27 -12.84 24.88
C PRO A 315 -18.77 -12.41 23.50
N PHE A 316 -18.19 -11.22 23.40
CA PHE A 316 -17.49 -10.79 22.19
C PHE A 316 -16.01 -11.15 22.29
N LEU A 317 -15.43 -11.60 21.19
CA LEU A 317 -13.98 -11.74 21.08
C LEU A 317 -13.32 -10.36 21.09
N PRO A 318 -12.10 -10.20 21.62
CA PRO A 318 -11.39 -8.93 21.55
C PRO A 318 -11.05 -8.62 20.09
N LEU A 319 -11.07 -7.33 19.75
CA LEU A 319 -10.62 -6.83 18.45
C LEU A 319 -9.12 -6.52 18.54
N LEU A 320 -8.30 -7.52 18.22
CA LEU A 320 -6.84 -7.47 18.22
C LEU A 320 -6.33 -6.29 17.39
N ASN A 321 -5.62 -5.40 18.06
CA ASN A 321 -5.04 -4.19 17.49
C ASN A 321 -3.69 -3.91 18.12
N TYR A 322 -2.87 -3.11 17.43
CA TYR A 322 -1.56 -2.71 17.92
C TYR A 322 -1.60 -1.42 18.77
N GLU A 323 -2.76 -0.75 18.83
CA GLU A 323 -2.97 0.50 19.58
C GLU A 323 -3.26 0.23 21.07
N GLY A 324 -3.28 -1.02 21.53
CA GLY A 324 -3.67 -1.39 22.90
C GLY A 324 -5.14 -1.11 23.23
N ALA A 325 -5.96 -0.76 22.24
CA ALA A 325 -7.33 -0.32 22.46
C ALA A 325 -8.23 -1.51 22.88
N LEU A 326 -8.97 -1.35 23.98
CA LEU A 326 -9.92 -2.37 24.43
C LEU A 326 -11.23 -2.28 23.63
N VAL A 327 -11.23 -2.86 22.44
CA VAL A 327 -12.39 -2.93 21.53
C VAL A 327 -12.78 -4.38 21.29
N TYR A 328 -14.04 -4.62 20.92
CA TYR A 328 -14.58 -5.97 20.73
C TYR A 328 -15.00 -6.21 19.28
N MET A 329 -14.80 -7.44 18.83
CA MET A 329 -15.25 -7.90 17.53
C MET A 329 -16.76 -8.11 17.56
N THR A 330 -17.50 -7.19 16.93
CA THR A 330 -18.97 -7.15 16.90
C THR A 330 -19.55 -7.90 15.70
N GLN A 331 -18.72 -8.10 14.69
CA GLN A 331 -19.03 -8.79 13.45
C GLN A 331 -17.76 -9.45 12.91
N ASP A 332 -17.91 -10.64 12.32
CA ASP A 332 -16.83 -11.31 11.63
C ASP A 332 -16.41 -10.53 10.37
N PRO A 333 -15.13 -10.58 9.96
CA PRO A 333 -14.72 -10.08 8.66
C PRO A 333 -15.36 -10.94 7.55
N PRO A 334 -15.62 -10.39 6.36
CA PRO A 334 -16.15 -11.17 5.23
C PRO A 334 -15.25 -12.33 4.79
N TYR A 335 -13.95 -12.21 5.04
CA TYR A 335 -12.96 -13.24 4.77
C TYR A 335 -12.02 -13.35 5.97
N ASP A 336 -11.81 -14.56 6.46
CA ASP A 336 -10.77 -14.85 7.45
C ASP A 336 -9.44 -15.13 6.71
N PRO A 337 -8.43 -14.26 6.86
CA PRO A 337 -7.12 -14.45 6.24
C PRO A 337 -6.42 -15.74 6.66
N SER A 338 -6.76 -16.28 7.84
CA SER A 338 -6.21 -17.53 8.39
C SER A 338 -6.52 -18.75 7.51
N LEU A 339 -7.61 -18.67 6.73
CA LEU A 339 -8.09 -19.74 5.86
C LEU A 339 -7.47 -19.69 4.46
N PHE A 340 -6.55 -18.76 4.20
CA PHE A 340 -5.87 -18.67 2.90
C PHE A 340 -4.97 -19.89 2.66
N ASP A 341 -5.27 -20.64 1.60
CA ASP A 341 -4.54 -21.85 1.21
C ASP A 341 -3.24 -21.53 0.46
N TRP A 342 -2.26 -21.02 1.21
CA TRP A 342 -0.95 -20.62 0.68
C TRP A 342 -0.17 -21.77 0.03
N ARG A 343 -0.40 -23.02 0.47
CA ARG A 343 0.28 -24.21 -0.07
C ARG A 343 -0.09 -24.55 -1.50
N ASN A 344 -1.24 -24.07 -1.99
CA ASN A 344 -1.74 -24.40 -3.32
C ASN A 344 -1.73 -23.23 -4.32
N VAL A 345 -1.22 -22.05 -3.95
CA VAL A 345 -1.17 -20.86 -4.81
C VAL A 345 -0.40 -21.13 -6.11
N GLY A 346 0.79 -21.74 -6.02
CA GLY A 346 1.61 -22.10 -7.20
C GLY A 346 0.96 -23.14 -8.14
N LYS A 347 0.00 -23.95 -7.66
CA LYS A 347 -0.72 -24.92 -8.50
C LYS A 347 -1.91 -24.31 -9.23
N GLN A 348 -2.46 -23.21 -8.70
CA GLN A 348 -3.60 -22.51 -9.31
C GLN A 348 -3.18 -21.55 -10.43
N GLY A 349 -1.97 -20.97 -10.36
CA GLY A 349 -1.40 -20.11 -11.41
C GLY A 349 -1.25 -20.80 -12.78
N GLY A 350 -1.13 -22.14 -12.81
CA GLY A 350 -1.08 -22.94 -14.04
C GLY A 350 -2.44 -23.22 -14.70
N LYS A 351 -3.56 -23.01 -13.99
CA LYS A 351 -4.92 -23.24 -14.55
C LYS A 351 -5.51 -22.00 -15.20
N ASN A 352 -5.17 -20.80 -14.73
CA ASN A 352 -5.72 -19.55 -15.29
C ASN A 352 -4.89 -18.93 -16.43
N THR A 353 -3.70 -19.46 -16.73
CA THR A 353 -2.86 -19.01 -17.85
C THR A 353 -3.10 -19.74 -19.17
N LYS A 354 -4.01 -20.73 -19.23
CA LYS A 354 -4.41 -21.42 -20.48
C LYS A 354 -5.65 -20.83 -21.16
N GLY A 355 -5.98 -19.57 -20.87
CA GLY A 355 -7.20 -18.92 -21.35
C GLY A 355 -7.02 -17.51 -21.93
N ALA A 356 -5.83 -17.10 -22.36
CA ALA A 356 -5.66 -15.79 -23.03
C ALA A 356 -4.40 -15.73 -23.91
N VAL A 357 -4.31 -16.60 -24.92
CA VAL A 357 -3.32 -16.45 -25.99
C VAL A 357 -4.04 -16.16 -27.31
N THR A 358 -3.94 -14.89 -27.71
CA THR A 358 -4.04 -14.33 -29.07
C THR A 358 -5.08 -14.90 -30.04
N ARG A 359 -6.25 -14.24 -30.11
CA ARG A 359 -6.96 -14.12 -31.39
C ARG A 359 -6.32 -12.96 -32.17
N LYS A 360 -5.25 -13.27 -32.91
CA LYS A 360 -4.79 -12.43 -34.03
C LYS A 360 -6.01 -12.16 -34.92
N ARG A 361 -6.45 -10.91 -34.99
CA ARG A 361 -7.33 -10.46 -36.08
C ARG A 361 -6.55 -10.65 -37.38
N LYS A 362 -6.89 -11.71 -38.13
CA LYS A 362 -6.52 -11.82 -39.54
C LYS A 362 -7.11 -10.60 -40.25
N ALA A 363 -6.25 -9.71 -40.72
CA ALA A 363 -6.60 -8.75 -41.74
C ALA A 363 -6.97 -9.54 -43.00
N THR A 364 -8.26 -9.63 -43.29
CA THR A 364 -8.73 -10.17 -44.56
C THR A 364 -8.50 -9.11 -45.62
N ALA A 365 -7.55 -9.39 -46.51
CA ALA A 365 -7.24 -8.62 -47.70
C ALA A 365 -8.53 -8.37 -48.52
N GLN A 366 -8.90 -7.10 -48.66
CA GLN A 366 -9.80 -6.67 -49.74
C GLN A 366 -9.00 -6.67 -51.04
N GLN A 367 -9.24 -7.66 -51.89
CA GLN A 367 -8.83 -7.61 -53.29
C GLN A 367 -9.64 -6.56 -54.08
N PRO A 368 -9.03 -5.96 -55.12
CA PRO A 368 -9.53 -4.77 -55.79
C PRO A 368 -10.78 -5.06 -56.64
N ARG A 369 -11.77 -4.16 -56.56
CA ARG A 369 -12.93 -4.17 -57.46
C ARG A 369 -12.49 -3.85 -58.88
N LYS A 370 -12.71 -4.81 -59.79
CA LYS A 370 -12.56 -4.66 -61.24
C LYS A 370 -13.54 -3.61 -61.78
N ALA A 371 -13.01 -2.68 -62.56
CA ALA A 371 -13.74 -1.73 -63.36
C ALA A 371 -14.67 -2.43 -64.38
N LYS A 372 -15.88 -1.89 -64.56
CA LYS A 372 -16.71 -2.16 -65.74
C LYS A 372 -17.39 -0.88 -66.25
N LYS A 373 -16.86 -0.44 -67.39
CA LYS A 373 -17.48 0.15 -68.58
C LYS A 373 -18.33 1.43 -68.43
N ILE A 374 -17.70 2.51 -68.86
CA ILE A 374 -18.29 3.69 -69.50
C ILE A 374 -19.04 3.25 -70.78
N LYS A 375 -20.27 3.74 -70.94
CA LYS A 375 -20.91 3.96 -72.25
C LYS A 375 -21.48 5.38 -72.22
N THR A 376 -20.94 6.20 -73.12
CA THR A 376 -21.35 7.54 -73.50
C THR A 376 -22.79 7.56 -74.02
N VAL A 377 -23.49 8.69 -73.84
CA VAL A 377 -24.22 9.44 -74.90
C VAL A 377 -24.94 10.66 -74.29
N ASN A 378 -24.54 11.83 -74.83
CA ASN A 378 -25.23 13.10 -75.10
C ASN A 378 -25.80 14.02 -74.01
N GLU A 379 -25.16 15.20 -73.97
CA GLU A 379 -25.65 16.58 -73.75
C GLU A 379 -27.08 16.89 -74.30
N PRO A 380 -27.77 17.97 -73.84
CA PRO A 380 -27.25 19.34 -73.85
C PRO A 380 -27.60 20.28 -72.68
N GLU A 381 -26.76 21.32 -72.61
CA GLU A 381 -26.93 22.69 -72.11
C GLU A 381 -28.26 23.13 -71.49
N LYS A 382 -28.18 23.80 -70.34
CA LYS A 382 -28.78 25.13 -70.12
C LYS A 382 -28.30 25.81 -68.84
N GLU A 383 -27.50 26.86 -69.03
CA GLU A 383 -27.73 28.22 -68.53
C GLU A 383 -28.42 28.42 -67.16
N ARG A 384 -27.68 28.89 -66.14
CA ARG A 384 -27.75 30.26 -65.58
C ARG A 384 -27.15 30.34 -64.17
N SER A 385 -26.53 31.48 -63.94
CA SER A 385 -25.67 31.88 -62.83
C SER A 385 -26.48 32.47 -61.64
N PRO A 386 -25.88 33.17 -60.65
CA PRO A 386 -25.86 32.76 -59.24
C PRO A 386 -26.72 33.67 -58.35
N LYS A 387 -27.01 33.26 -57.10
CA LYS A 387 -27.32 34.23 -56.03
C LYS A 387 -26.66 33.85 -54.72
N LEU A 388 -25.73 34.72 -54.32
CA LEU A 388 -25.45 35.05 -52.93
C LEU A 388 -26.76 35.31 -52.19
N THR A 389 -26.82 34.96 -50.90
CA THR A 389 -27.18 35.94 -49.87
C THR A 389 -26.65 35.49 -48.52
N SER A 390 -25.96 36.44 -47.89
CA SER A 390 -25.61 36.51 -46.49
C SER A 390 -26.83 36.66 -45.58
N LYS A 391 -26.58 36.42 -44.29
CA LYS A 391 -27.19 36.97 -43.06
C LYS A 391 -27.23 35.85 -42.02
N ALA A 392 -26.89 36.01 -40.76
CA ALA A 392 -26.24 37.07 -40.00
C ALA A 392 -25.79 36.39 -38.70
#